data_AF-A0A061D1Y2-F1
#
_entry.id   AF-A0A061D1Y2-F1
#
_cell.length_a   1.000
_cell.length_b   1.000
_cell.length_c   1.000
_cell.angle_alpha   90.00
_cell.angle_beta   90.00
_cell.angle_gamma   90.00
#
_symmetry.space_group_name_H-M   'P 1'
#
loop_
_entity.id
_entity.type
_entity.pdbx_description
1 polymer ?
#
loop_
_entity_poly.entity_id
_entity_poly.type
_entity_poly.pdbx_seq_one_letter_code
_entity_poly.pdbx_strand_id
1 'polypeptide(L)'
;MTSIRYCLRLGAPSLVCLYVVVFNGLVWGAPPTDDSESTIAPMGEKIAGYATNAICRNNLEAMLLLYVDAEEISSSLYALSLTIGESNDSPEVKASQQKECDEYRENLKTLIPTLREYVNLRDLFNNYLAIMDEFHAGDLTYERMTELSEAVLNLEQEFEGKEELAENMIGSKFVEYVSGNIRQVEEFLAEHRAPESLESNKPAEPSLRAKTPSPSATSQKVPTNERKSAGDMIKTIIAIKTMTILSLIAVL
;
A
#
# COMPACT_ATOMS: atom_id res chain seq x y z
N MET A 1 43.62 53.71 12.51
CA MET A 1 42.73 53.24 11.43
C MET A 1 41.80 52.19 12.01
N THR A 2 40.54 52.57 12.15
CA THR A 2 39.45 51.86 12.81
C THR A 2 38.84 50.83 11.86
N SER A 3 38.62 49.59 12.31
CA SER A 3 37.86 48.59 11.54
C SER A 3 36.70 48.05 12.38
N ILE A 4 35.50 48.48 11.98
CA ILE A 4 34.19 48.08 12.46
C ILE A 4 33.71 46.98 11.52
N ARG A 5 33.51 45.74 12.02
CA ARG A 5 32.68 44.72 11.37
C ARG A 5 32.03 43.81 12.41
N TYR A 6 30.93 44.27 12.99
CA TYR A 6 29.88 43.41 13.55
C TYR A 6 28.76 43.37 12.51
N CYS A 7 28.59 42.24 11.81
CA CYS A 7 27.43 41.99 10.97
C CYS A 7 26.59 40.86 11.58
N LEU A 8 25.36 41.23 11.93
CA LEU A 8 24.17 40.45 12.21
C LEU A 8 24.24 38.94 11.92
N ARG A 9 24.03 38.13 12.97
CA ARG A 9 23.41 36.80 12.88
C ARG A 9 22.40 36.67 14.02
N LEU A 10 21.26 37.35 13.86
CA LEU A 10 20.08 37.19 14.71
C LEU A 10 18.93 36.68 13.83
N GLY A 11 18.27 35.60 14.27
CA GLY A 11 16.83 35.44 14.10
C GLY A 11 16.31 34.63 12.92
N ALA A 12 16.64 33.33 12.82
CA ALA A 12 15.86 32.37 12.01
C ALA A 12 14.83 31.49 12.77
N PRO A 13 14.82 31.34 14.13
CA PRO A 13 13.79 30.51 14.76
C PRO A 13 12.44 31.22 15.01
N SER A 14 12.33 32.54 14.76
CA SER A 14 11.11 33.31 15.04
C SER A 14 9.99 33.13 14.00
N LEU A 15 10.33 32.80 12.74
CA LEU A 15 9.33 32.67 11.67
C LEU A 15 8.52 31.37 11.73
N VAL A 16 9.05 30.31 12.35
CA VAL A 16 8.32 29.04 12.51
C VAL A 16 7.26 29.15 13.62
N CYS A 17 7.54 29.88 14.71
CA CYS A 17 6.53 30.15 15.74
C CYS A 17 5.37 31.02 15.22
N LEU A 18 5.62 31.93 14.29
CA LEU A 18 4.57 32.80 13.74
C LEU A 18 3.63 32.05 12.77
N TYR A 19 4.07 30.96 12.16
CA TYR A 19 3.23 30.14 11.27
C TYR A 19 2.17 29.33 12.04
N VAL A 20 2.50 28.84 13.24
CA VAL A 20 1.57 28.06 14.07
C VAL A 20 0.47 28.93 14.70
N VAL A 21 0.76 30.21 14.97
CA VAL A 21 -0.22 31.15 15.58
C VAL A 21 -1.24 31.66 14.56
N VAL A 22 -0.86 31.81 13.28
CA VAL A 22 -1.77 32.33 12.25
C VAL A 22 -2.80 31.30 11.81
N PHE A 23 -2.47 30.00 11.82
CA PHE A 23 -3.43 28.94 11.45
C PHE A 23 -4.36 28.52 12.60
N ASN A 24 -3.96 28.72 13.87
CA ASN A 24 -4.85 28.50 15.02
C ASN A 24 -5.73 29.71 15.38
N GLY A 25 -5.48 30.89 14.79
CA GLY A 25 -6.11 32.15 15.20
C GLY A 25 -7.30 32.63 14.35
N LEU A 26 -7.71 31.87 13.32
CA LEU A 26 -8.79 32.24 12.39
C LEU A 26 -10.10 31.47 12.64
N VAL A 27 -10.39 31.17 13.91
CA VAL A 27 -11.75 30.85 14.37
C VAL A 27 -12.42 32.16 14.81
N TRP A 28 -13.57 32.43 14.19
CA TRP A 28 -14.34 33.67 14.29
C TRP A 28 -14.76 34.06 15.71
N GLY A 29 -14.92 35.38 15.87
CA GLY A 29 -15.28 36.04 17.12
C GLY A 29 -16.60 35.59 17.74
N ALA A 30 -16.52 35.36 19.04
CA ALA A 30 -17.58 35.61 20.00
C ALA A 30 -16.94 36.25 21.25
N PRO A 31 -17.60 37.23 21.90
CA PRO A 31 -17.10 37.84 23.13
C PRO A 31 -17.06 36.81 24.28
N PRO A 32 -16.12 36.96 25.23
CA PRO A 32 -15.93 35.99 26.30
C PRO A 32 -17.17 35.99 27.19
N THR A 33 -17.84 34.84 27.28
CA THR A 33 -18.80 34.54 28.33
C THR A 33 -18.15 33.50 29.23
N ASP A 34 -18.33 33.71 30.52
CA ASP A 34 -17.52 33.19 31.62
C ASP A 34 -17.43 31.65 31.67
N ASP A 35 -16.21 31.18 31.91
CA ASP A 35 -15.85 30.07 32.79
C ASP A 35 -16.46 28.68 32.54
N SER A 36 -16.36 28.18 31.31
CA SER A 36 -16.14 26.74 31.11
C SER A 36 -14.99 26.51 30.15
N GLU A 37 -13.76 26.54 30.66
CA GLU A 37 -12.62 25.87 30.03
C GLU A 37 -12.92 24.37 30.01
N SER A 38 -13.73 23.94 29.04
CA SER A 38 -13.66 22.58 28.56
C SER A 38 -12.34 22.49 27.84
N THR A 39 -11.29 22.10 28.57
CA THR A 39 -10.05 21.59 27.99
C THR A 39 -10.44 20.37 27.17
N ILE A 40 -10.83 20.59 25.91
CA ILE A 40 -10.95 19.52 24.93
C ILE A 40 -9.50 19.06 24.76
N ALA A 41 -9.15 17.99 25.48
CA ALA A 41 -7.86 17.34 25.31
C ALA A 41 -7.63 17.12 23.81
N PRO A 42 -6.41 17.32 23.29
CA PRO A 42 -6.15 17.17 21.86
C PRO A 42 -6.57 15.76 21.43
N MET A 43 -7.71 15.67 20.73
CA MET A 43 -8.23 14.40 20.24
C MET A 43 -7.23 13.85 19.23
N GLY A 44 -6.85 12.58 19.37
CA GLY A 44 -6.08 11.92 18.32
C GLY A 44 -4.57 12.20 18.33
N GLU A 45 -3.98 12.69 19.43
CA GLU A 45 -2.57 13.15 19.40
C GLU A 45 -1.58 12.03 19.02
N LYS A 46 -1.83 10.79 19.45
CA LYS A 46 -0.92 9.67 19.17
C LYS A 46 -1.07 9.21 17.72
N ILE A 47 -2.28 8.88 17.30
CA ILE A 47 -2.54 8.40 15.94
C ILE A 47 -2.14 9.46 14.90
N ALA A 48 -2.39 10.75 15.17
CA ALA A 48 -2.03 11.86 14.29
C ALA A 48 -0.54 11.89 13.97
N GLY A 49 0.30 11.68 14.99
CA GLY A 49 1.76 11.73 14.86
C GLY A 49 2.29 10.72 13.84
N TYR A 50 1.70 9.53 13.80
CA TYR A 50 2.09 8.48 12.84
C TYR A 50 1.35 8.61 11.51
N ALA A 51 0.04 8.88 11.53
CA ALA A 51 -0.78 8.99 10.33
C ALA A 51 -0.35 10.15 9.41
N THR A 52 0.19 11.24 9.97
CA THR A 52 0.71 12.37 9.17
C THR A 52 2.20 12.21 8.80
N ASN A 53 2.89 11.19 9.33
CA ASN A 53 4.30 10.95 9.05
C ASN A 53 4.49 10.29 7.67
N ALA A 54 5.14 11.01 6.75
CA ALA A 54 5.36 10.53 5.38
C ALA A 54 6.20 9.24 5.30
N ILE A 55 7.20 9.06 6.18
CA ILE A 55 8.04 7.85 6.19
C ILE A 55 7.20 6.65 6.59
N CYS A 56 6.45 6.76 7.70
CA CYS A 56 5.56 5.71 8.18
C CYS A 56 4.56 5.30 7.09
N ARG A 57 3.90 6.29 6.46
CA ARG A 57 2.93 6.04 5.39
C ARG A 57 3.53 5.36 4.16
N ASN A 58 4.69 5.80 3.70
CA ASN A 58 5.35 5.19 2.54
C ASN A 58 5.73 3.73 2.83
N ASN A 59 6.19 3.44 4.04
CA ASN A 59 6.51 2.07 4.45
C ASN A 59 5.26 1.20 4.56
N LEU A 60 4.14 1.73 5.07
CA LEU A 60 2.86 1.03 5.09
C LEU A 60 2.32 0.75 3.68
N GLU A 61 2.50 1.67 2.73
CA GLU A 61 2.14 1.42 1.33
C GLU A 61 3.00 0.32 0.71
N ALA A 62 4.31 0.30 0.99
CA ALA A 62 5.19 -0.78 0.58
C ALA A 62 4.76 -2.13 1.18
N MET A 63 4.36 -2.15 2.45
CA MET A 63 3.86 -3.37 3.11
C MET A 63 2.58 -3.90 2.48
N LEU A 64 1.68 -3.03 2.00
CA LEU A 64 0.50 -3.46 1.26
C LEU A 64 0.87 -4.19 -0.03
N LEU A 65 1.84 -3.66 -0.79
CA LEU A 65 2.30 -4.33 -2.02
C LEU A 65 2.91 -5.70 -1.69
N LEU A 66 3.81 -5.75 -0.68
CA LEU A 66 4.43 -7.00 -0.23
C LEU A 66 3.40 -8.02 0.28
N TYR A 67 2.30 -7.58 0.91
CA TYR A 67 1.19 -8.46 1.31
C TYR A 67 0.53 -9.13 0.12
N VAL A 68 0.22 -8.35 -0.93
CA VAL A 68 -0.38 -8.87 -2.16
C VAL A 68 0.56 -9.86 -2.84
N ASP A 69 1.84 -9.51 -2.98
CA ASP A 69 2.85 -10.38 -3.59
C ASP A 69 3.00 -11.68 -2.80
N ALA A 70 3.04 -11.62 -1.47
CA ALA A 70 3.16 -12.80 -0.61
C ALA A 70 1.97 -13.78 -0.77
N GLU A 71 0.73 -13.29 -0.88
CA GLU A 71 -0.45 -14.12 -1.11
C GLU A 71 -0.42 -14.79 -2.50
N GLU A 72 0.02 -14.06 -3.54
CA GLU A 72 0.19 -14.61 -4.90
C GLU A 72 1.29 -15.68 -4.94
N ILE A 73 2.43 -15.40 -4.34
CA ILE A 73 3.57 -16.31 -4.25
C ILE A 73 3.20 -17.57 -3.46
N SER A 74 2.47 -17.42 -2.35
CA SER A 74 1.97 -18.57 -1.56
C SER A 74 1.12 -19.52 -2.42
N SER A 75 0.23 -18.96 -3.25
CA SER A 75 -0.57 -19.73 -4.21
C SER A 75 0.30 -20.40 -5.27
N SER A 76 1.32 -19.70 -5.77
CA SER A 76 2.27 -20.23 -6.76
C SER A 76 3.13 -21.37 -6.21
N LEU A 77 3.62 -21.26 -4.97
CA LEU A 77 4.36 -22.33 -4.31
C LEU A 77 3.50 -23.58 -4.10
N TYR A 78 2.22 -23.40 -3.77
CA TYR A 78 1.30 -24.53 -3.66
C TYR A 78 1.17 -25.28 -5.00
N ALA A 79 0.99 -24.56 -6.11
CA ALA A 79 0.93 -25.15 -7.44
C ALA A 79 2.26 -25.82 -7.85
N LEU A 80 3.40 -25.19 -7.53
CA LEU A 80 4.72 -25.75 -7.80
C LEU A 80 4.94 -27.07 -7.04
N SER A 81 4.57 -27.13 -5.76
CA SER A 81 4.68 -28.35 -4.95
C SER A 81 3.92 -29.53 -5.58
N LEU A 82 2.73 -29.30 -6.14
CA LEU A 82 2.00 -30.34 -6.86
C LEU A 82 2.77 -30.80 -8.12
N THR A 83 3.32 -29.84 -8.86
CA THR A 83 4.06 -30.10 -10.11
C THR A 83 5.37 -30.86 -9.87
N ILE A 84 6.09 -30.58 -8.78
CA ILE A 84 7.32 -31.30 -8.40
C ILE A 84 7.03 -32.81 -8.22
N GLY A 85 5.88 -33.15 -7.63
CA GLY A 85 5.44 -34.55 -7.49
C GLY A 85 5.28 -35.26 -8.83
N GLU A 86 4.75 -34.54 -9.82
CA GLU A 86 4.44 -35.04 -11.17
C GLU A 86 5.64 -35.00 -12.14
N SER A 87 6.76 -34.36 -11.79
CA SER A 87 7.90 -34.21 -12.71
C SER A 87 8.54 -35.56 -13.07
N ASN A 88 9.38 -35.60 -14.11
CA ASN A 88 10.13 -36.81 -14.47
C ASN A 88 11.53 -36.86 -13.83
N ASP A 89 11.80 -35.97 -12.87
CA ASP A 89 13.11 -35.88 -12.22
C ASP A 89 13.38 -37.09 -11.31
N SER A 90 14.65 -37.27 -10.95
CA SER A 90 15.03 -38.33 -10.03
C SER A 90 14.37 -38.13 -8.65
N PRO A 91 14.09 -39.21 -7.88
CA PRO A 91 13.49 -39.08 -6.56
C PRO A 91 14.26 -38.17 -5.60
N GLU A 92 15.59 -38.14 -5.71
CA GLU A 92 16.46 -37.29 -4.90
C GLU A 92 16.29 -35.80 -5.22
N VAL A 93 16.22 -35.46 -6.52
CA VAL A 93 15.98 -34.08 -6.98
C VAL A 93 14.60 -33.59 -6.52
N LYS A 94 13.55 -34.41 -6.74
CA LYS A 94 12.19 -34.08 -6.28
C LYS A 94 12.13 -33.84 -4.78
N ALA A 95 12.76 -34.71 -3.98
CA ALA A 95 12.76 -34.57 -2.53
C ALA A 95 13.46 -33.29 -2.09
N SER A 96 14.57 -32.91 -2.73
CA SER A 96 15.27 -31.65 -2.45
C SER A 96 14.42 -30.43 -2.78
N GLN A 97 13.84 -30.38 -4.00
CA GLN A 97 12.99 -29.26 -4.44
C GLN A 97 11.72 -29.12 -3.60
N GLN A 98 11.10 -30.26 -3.27
CA GLN A 98 9.90 -30.28 -2.42
C GLN A 98 10.23 -29.74 -1.02
N LYS A 99 11.36 -30.13 -0.44
CA LYS A 99 11.81 -29.63 0.86
C LYS A 99 12.01 -28.11 0.84
N GLU A 100 12.71 -27.59 -0.16
CA GLU A 100 12.93 -26.15 -0.31
C GLU A 100 11.62 -25.38 -0.52
N CYS A 101 10.71 -25.92 -1.35
CA CYS A 101 9.37 -25.36 -1.53
C CYS A 101 8.58 -25.32 -0.22
N ASP A 102 8.65 -26.37 0.61
CA ASP A 102 7.95 -26.43 1.91
C ASP A 102 8.54 -25.46 2.93
N GLU A 103 9.87 -25.27 2.94
CA GLU A 103 10.54 -24.27 3.77
C GLU A 103 10.05 -22.85 3.43
N TYR A 104 9.94 -22.49 2.14
CA TYR A 104 9.39 -21.20 1.72
C TYR A 104 7.91 -21.04 2.06
N ARG A 105 7.11 -22.10 1.94
CA ARG A 105 5.68 -22.06 2.30
C ARG A 105 5.48 -21.81 3.79
N GLU A 106 6.24 -22.48 4.65
CA GLU A 106 6.16 -22.25 6.10
C GLU A 106 6.65 -20.84 6.46
N ASN A 107 7.68 -20.32 5.79
CA ASN A 107 8.11 -18.92 5.96
C ASN A 107 6.96 -17.94 5.63
N LEU A 108 6.36 -18.05 4.44
CA LEU A 108 5.25 -17.17 4.04
C LEU A 108 4.02 -17.30 4.93
N LYS A 109 3.71 -18.50 5.43
CA LYS A 109 2.61 -18.74 6.37
C LYS A 109 2.77 -17.97 7.69
N THR A 110 4.00 -17.71 8.13
CA THR A 110 4.28 -16.85 9.29
C THR A 110 4.30 -15.36 8.93
N LEU A 111 4.73 -15.04 7.71
CA LEU A 111 4.91 -13.67 7.24
C LEU A 111 3.58 -12.98 6.87
N ILE A 112 2.69 -13.69 6.16
CA ILE A 112 1.41 -13.16 5.65
C ILE A 112 0.53 -12.58 6.77
N PRO A 113 0.31 -13.25 7.93
CA PRO A 113 -0.44 -12.67 9.03
C PRO A 113 0.19 -11.37 9.56
N THR A 114 1.51 -11.31 9.63
CA THR A 114 2.23 -10.10 10.07
C THR A 114 2.01 -8.95 9.08
N LEU A 115 2.14 -9.20 7.77
CA LEU A 115 1.87 -8.20 6.74
C LEU A 115 0.42 -7.70 6.77
N ARG A 116 -0.53 -8.58 7.05
CA ARG A 116 -1.95 -8.22 7.22
C ARG A 116 -2.16 -7.21 8.35
N GLU A 117 -1.45 -7.34 9.48
CA GLU A 117 -1.54 -6.36 10.56
C GLU A 117 -1.06 -4.98 10.14
N TYR A 118 -0.02 -4.88 9.31
CA TYR A 118 0.41 -3.60 8.74
C TYR A 118 -0.61 -3.02 7.75
N VAL A 119 -1.27 -3.86 6.94
CA VAL A 119 -2.37 -3.42 6.08
C VAL A 119 -3.54 -2.88 6.91
N ASN A 120 -3.87 -3.53 8.03
CA ASN A 120 -4.92 -3.06 8.94
C ASN A 120 -4.52 -1.69 9.55
N LEU A 121 -3.27 -1.54 9.98
CA LEU A 121 -2.76 -0.26 10.51
C LEU A 121 -2.83 0.87 9.46
N ARG A 122 -2.51 0.59 8.20
CA ARG A 122 -2.67 1.53 7.09
C ARG A 122 -4.11 1.97 6.93
N ASP A 123 -5.05 1.02 6.94
CA ASP A 123 -6.47 1.32 6.77
C ASP A 123 -6.99 2.15 7.96
N LEU A 124 -6.51 1.88 9.19
CA LEU A 124 -6.79 2.69 10.38
C LEU A 124 -6.29 4.15 10.22
N PHE A 125 -5.08 4.36 9.70
CA PHE A 125 -4.57 5.72 9.41
C PHE A 125 -5.37 6.43 8.31
N ASN A 126 -5.78 5.71 7.26
CA ASN A 126 -6.60 6.29 6.20
C ASN A 126 -7.97 6.74 6.73
N ASN A 127 -8.59 5.95 7.62
CA ASN A 127 -9.85 6.31 8.26
C ASN A 127 -9.70 7.56 9.13
N TYR A 128 -8.62 7.65 9.92
CA TYR A 128 -8.32 8.83 10.71
C TYR A 128 -8.16 10.08 9.84
N LEU A 129 -7.35 10.01 8.78
CA LEU A 129 -7.14 11.13 7.87
C LEU A 129 -8.44 11.56 7.18
N ALA A 130 -9.29 10.62 6.78
CA ALA A 130 -10.59 10.94 6.18
C ALA A 130 -11.51 11.70 7.15
N ILE A 131 -11.54 11.30 8.43
CA ILE A 131 -12.30 12.03 9.47
C ILE A 131 -11.73 13.43 9.68
N MET A 132 -10.40 13.56 9.73
CA MET A 132 -9.76 14.87 9.88
C MET A 132 -10.00 15.78 8.69
N ASP A 133 -9.99 15.25 7.46
CA ASP A 133 -10.34 16.01 6.26
C ASP A 133 -11.79 16.54 6.34
N GLU A 134 -12.72 15.74 6.89
CA GLU A 134 -14.10 16.17 7.12
C GLU A 134 -14.21 17.26 8.19
N PHE A 135 -13.46 17.15 9.30
CA PHE A 135 -13.35 18.22 10.29
C PHE A 135 -12.88 19.54 9.68
N HIS A 136 -11.91 19.50 8.76
CA HIS A 136 -11.35 20.69 8.12
C HIS A 136 -12.22 21.27 7.00
N ALA A 137 -13.16 20.51 6.45
CA ALA A 137 -14.03 20.98 5.36
C ALA A 137 -14.96 22.14 5.77
N GLY A 138 -15.25 22.28 7.07
CA GLY A 138 -16.16 23.30 7.61
C GLY A 138 -17.64 22.96 7.44
N ASP A 139 -18.51 23.76 8.05
CA ASP A 139 -19.99 23.59 8.02
C ASP A 139 -20.55 22.31 8.67
N LEU A 140 -19.89 21.82 9.73
CA LEU A 140 -20.40 20.68 10.49
C LEU A 140 -21.55 21.08 11.42
N THR A 141 -22.63 20.28 11.42
CA THR A 141 -23.63 20.34 12.47
C THR A 141 -23.04 19.84 13.79
N TYR A 142 -23.63 20.25 14.91
CA TYR A 142 -23.21 19.75 16.23
C TYR A 142 -23.30 18.22 16.36
N GLU A 143 -24.38 17.64 15.81
CA GLU A 143 -24.57 16.19 15.74
C GLU A 143 -23.42 15.52 14.98
N ARG A 144 -23.11 16.01 13.77
CA ARG A 144 -22.02 15.45 12.95
C ARG A 144 -20.66 15.59 13.61
N MET A 145 -20.40 16.73 14.25
CA MET A 145 -19.17 16.96 15.01
C MET A 145 -19.01 15.93 16.13
N THR A 146 -20.10 15.62 16.84
CA THR A 146 -20.09 14.64 17.94
C THR A 146 -19.80 13.23 17.41
N GLU A 147 -20.44 12.83 16.30
CA GLU A 147 -20.17 11.54 15.65
C GLU A 147 -18.71 11.39 15.22
N LEU A 148 -18.14 12.42 14.58
CA LEU A 148 -16.74 12.39 14.13
C LEU A 148 -15.78 12.35 15.32
N SER A 149 -16.08 13.07 16.41
CA SER A 149 -15.29 13.02 17.64
C SER A 149 -15.30 11.63 18.27
N GLU A 150 -16.46 10.98 18.33
CA GLU A 150 -16.58 9.60 18.80
C GLU A 150 -15.81 8.62 17.90
N ALA A 151 -15.89 8.80 16.59
CA ALA A 151 -15.13 7.98 15.64
C ALA A 151 -13.60 8.13 15.83
N VAL A 152 -13.09 9.34 16.07
CA VAL A 152 -11.66 9.54 16.38
C VAL A 152 -11.26 8.83 17.68
N LEU A 153 -12.09 8.92 18.73
CA LEU A 153 -11.81 8.24 20.01
C LEU A 153 -11.76 6.71 19.84
N ASN A 154 -12.66 6.15 19.05
CA ASN A 154 -12.66 4.72 18.74
C ASN A 154 -11.40 4.30 17.97
N LEU A 155 -10.96 5.10 16.99
CA LEU A 155 -9.72 4.84 16.25
C LEU A 155 -8.47 4.95 17.14
N GLU A 156 -8.42 5.91 18.06
CA GLU A 156 -7.32 6.01 19.04
C GLU A 156 -7.26 4.78 19.94
N GLN A 157 -8.40 4.31 20.45
CA GLN A 157 -8.44 3.11 21.27
C GLN A 157 -7.97 1.86 20.50
N GLU A 158 -8.36 1.73 19.23
CA GLU A 158 -7.85 0.64 18.38
C GLU A 158 -6.35 0.80 18.10
N PHE A 159 -5.88 2.03 17.93
CA PHE A 159 -4.47 2.35 17.68
C PHE A 159 -3.55 2.01 18.86
N GLU A 160 -4.00 2.15 20.11
CA GLU A 160 -3.20 1.83 21.29
C GLU A 160 -2.64 0.39 21.25
N GLY A 161 -3.41 -0.56 20.72
CA GLY A 161 -2.97 -1.95 20.53
C GLY A 161 -2.00 -2.16 19.35
N LYS A 162 -1.74 -1.12 18.55
CA LYS A 162 -0.94 -1.16 17.31
C LYS A 162 0.20 -0.14 17.29
N GLU A 163 0.43 0.60 18.38
CA GLU A 163 1.44 1.65 18.47
C GLU A 163 2.85 1.13 18.11
N GLU A 164 3.23 -0.05 18.60
CA GLU A 164 4.52 -0.70 18.30
C GLU A 164 4.69 -1.00 16.80
N LEU A 165 3.62 -1.37 16.10
CA LEU A 165 3.66 -1.60 14.65
C LEU A 165 3.98 -0.29 13.91
N ALA A 166 3.39 0.83 14.34
CA ALA A 166 3.63 2.13 13.74
C ALA A 166 5.06 2.64 14.00
N GLU A 167 5.58 2.43 15.22
CA GLU A 167 6.97 2.76 15.57
C GLU A 167 7.97 1.99 14.69
N ASN A 168 7.73 0.68 14.49
CA ASN A 168 8.53 -0.15 13.61
C ASN A 168 8.55 0.41 12.17
N MET A 169 7.50 1.06 11.70
CA MET A 169 7.48 1.65 10.35
C MET A 169 8.31 2.92 10.22
N ILE A 170 8.74 3.56 11.31
CA ILE A 170 9.58 4.77 11.23
C ILE A 170 11.07 4.43 11.30
N GLY A 171 11.45 3.46 12.15
CA GLY A 171 12.86 3.19 12.46
C GLY A 171 13.43 1.89 11.91
N SER A 172 12.61 0.95 11.45
CA SER A 172 13.09 -0.40 11.16
C SER A 172 13.46 -0.61 9.69
N LYS A 173 14.39 -1.56 9.48
CA LYS A 173 14.67 -2.16 8.16
C LYS A 173 13.70 -3.30 7.83
N PHE A 174 12.52 -3.31 8.46
CA PHE A 174 11.59 -4.42 8.34
C PHE A 174 11.07 -4.56 6.90
N VAL A 175 10.78 -3.45 6.20
CA VAL A 175 10.42 -3.47 4.76
C VAL A 175 11.51 -4.16 3.93
N GLU A 176 12.79 -3.83 4.15
CA GLU A 176 13.92 -4.44 3.44
C GLU A 176 14.03 -5.93 3.73
N TYR A 177 13.82 -6.33 4.99
CA TYR A 177 13.83 -7.73 5.41
C TYR A 177 12.72 -8.53 4.72
N VAL A 178 11.47 -8.05 4.75
CA VAL A 178 10.33 -8.72 4.10
C VAL A 178 10.55 -8.80 2.59
N SER A 179 10.92 -7.69 1.95
CA SER A 179 11.18 -7.65 0.51
C SER A 179 12.29 -8.62 0.10
N GLY A 180 13.36 -8.73 0.90
CA GLY A 180 14.43 -9.68 0.66
C GLY A 180 13.97 -11.14 0.73
N ASN A 181 13.06 -11.48 1.65
CA ASN A 181 12.48 -12.82 1.73
C ASN A 181 11.60 -13.11 0.52
N ILE A 182 10.68 -12.20 0.18
CA ILE A 182 9.79 -12.34 -0.99
C ILE A 182 10.59 -12.57 -2.26
N ARG A 183 11.63 -11.76 -2.50
CA ARG A 183 12.48 -11.87 -3.70
C ARG A 183 13.16 -13.24 -3.82
N GLN A 184 13.65 -13.82 -2.72
CA GLN A 184 14.26 -15.16 -2.76
C GLN A 184 13.25 -16.22 -3.22
N VAL A 185 12.00 -16.12 -2.77
CA VAL A 185 10.94 -17.04 -3.19
C VAL A 185 10.59 -16.83 -4.67
N GLU A 186 10.54 -15.58 -5.13
CA GLU A 186 10.32 -15.27 -6.54
C GLU A 186 11.42 -15.84 -7.44
N GLU A 187 12.69 -15.71 -7.03
CA GLU A 187 13.85 -16.28 -7.72
C GLU A 187 13.71 -17.81 -7.81
N PHE A 188 13.40 -18.48 -6.69
CA PHE A 188 13.13 -19.92 -6.66
C PHE A 188 11.98 -20.33 -7.59
N LEU A 189 10.87 -19.58 -7.59
CA LEU A 189 9.74 -19.83 -8.50
C LEU A 189 10.14 -19.64 -9.96
N ALA A 190 10.97 -18.63 -10.27
CA ALA A 190 11.43 -18.34 -11.62
C ALA A 190 12.32 -19.46 -12.17
N GLU A 191 13.18 -20.06 -11.34
CA GLU A 191 14.02 -21.20 -11.71
C GLU A 191 13.20 -22.45 -12.08
N HIS A 192 12.02 -22.61 -11.47
CA HIS A 192 11.13 -23.74 -11.70
C HIS A 192 10.06 -23.50 -12.77
N ARG A 193 9.87 -22.26 -13.21
CA ARG A 193 9.08 -21.99 -14.41
C ARG A 193 9.88 -22.52 -15.59
N ALA A 194 9.34 -23.55 -16.25
CA ALA A 194 9.90 -24.03 -17.51
C ALA A 194 10.21 -22.82 -18.39
N PRO A 195 11.41 -22.74 -19.02
CA PRO A 195 11.65 -21.70 -20.01
C PRO A 195 10.49 -21.81 -20.97
N GLU A 196 9.64 -20.79 -21.04
CA GLU A 196 8.62 -20.71 -22.09
C GLU A 196 9.39 -21.02 -23.35
N SER A 197 9.11 -22.19 -23.95
CA SER A 197 9.84 -22.56 -25.13
C SER A 197 9.57 -21.40 -26.06
N LEU A 198 10.62 -20.65 -26.39
CA LEU A 198 10.59 -19.76 -27.52
C LEU A 198 10.49 -20.71 -28.71
N GLU A 199 9.31 -21.31 -28.88
CA GLU A 199 8.85 -21.84 -30.13
C GLU A 199 8.92 -20.63 -31.04
N SER A 200 10.09 -20.56 -31.65
CA SER A 200 10.40 -19.76 -32.79
C SER A 200 9.36 -20.17 -33.82
N ASN A 201 8.21 -19.51 -33.77
CA ASN A 201 7.32 -19.33 -34.88
C ASN A 201 8.09 -18.49 -35.89
N LYS A 202 9.20 -19.02 -36.39
CA LYS A 202 9.78 -18.61 -37.64
C LYS A 202 8.69 -18.96 -38.64
N PRO A 203 7.99 -17.99 -39.23
CA PRO A 203 7.02 -18.29 -40.26
C PRO A 203 7.80 -19.08 -41.30
N ALA A 204 7.35 -20.30 -41.60
CA ALA A 204 7.89 -21.06 -42.70
C ALA A 204 7.78 -20.16 -43.94
N GLU A 205 8.91 -19.63 -44.37
CA GLU A 205 9.02 -18.75 -45.52
C GLU A 205 8.53 -19.56 -46.73
N PRO A 206 7.39 -19.20 -47.35
CA PRO A 206 6.92 -19.93 -48.50
C PRO A 206 7.84 -19.58 -49.65
N SER A 207 8.72 -20.51 -50.01
CA SER A 207 9.48 -20.45 -51.26
C SER A 207 8.49 -20.58 -52.43
N LEU A 208 7.98 -19.44 -52.91
CA LEU A 208 7.19 -19.35 -54.13
C LEU A 208 7.95 -18.53 -55.18
N ARG A 209 8.68 -19.26 -56.02
CA ARG A 209 8.87 -18.87 -57.42
C ARG A 209 7.52 -18.87 -58.11
N ALA A 210 6.95 -17.70 -58.38
CA ALA A 210 6.34 -17.38 -59.68
C ALA A 210 5.90 -15.91 -59.72
N LYS A 211 6.35 -15.22 -60.76
CA LYS A 211 5.91 -13.88 -61.20
C LYS A 211 4.41 -13.90 -61.51
N THR A 212 3.68 -12.83 -61.17
CA THR A 212 2.78 -12.02 -62.06
C THR A 212 1.96 -11.03 -61.19
N PRO A 213 1.76 -9.76 -61.62
CA PRO A 213 1.08 -8.74 -60.83
C PRO A 213 -0.44 -8.72 -61.06
N SER A 214 -1.22 -8.47 -60.01
CA SER A 214 -2.58 -7.93 -60.15
C SER A 214 -3.05 -7.25 -58.85
N PRO A 215 -3.60 -6.02 -58.91
CA PRO A 215 -4.06 -5.30 -57.73
C PRO A 215 -5.56 -5.53 -57.50
N SER A 216 -5.95 -5.92 -56.29
CA SER A 216 -7.28 -5.58 -55.77
C SER A 216 -7.31 -5.61 -54.26
N ALA A 217 -7.73 -4.47 -53.72
CA ALA A 217 -7.95 -4.19 -52.33
C ALA A 217 -9.05 -5.08 -51.75
N THR A 218 -8.85 -5.60 -50.54
CA THR A 218 -9.94 -5.85 -49.58
C THR A 218 -9.37 -5.79 -48.17
N SER A 219 -9.89 -4.85 -47.40
CA SER A 219 -9.54 -4.58 -46.01
C SER A 219 -10.12 -5.67 -45.11
N GLN A 220 -9.28 -6.44 -44.41
CA GLN A 220 -9.73 -7.40 -43.41
C GLN A 220 -9.33 -6.89 -42.02
N LYS A 221 -10.35 -6.57 -41.22
CA LYS A 221 -10.26 -6.05 -39.86
C LYS A 221 -9.82 -7.17 -38.92
N VAL A 222 -8.62 -7.06 -38.38
CA VAL A 222 -8.03 -7.99 -37.41
C VAL A 222 -8.78 -7.84 -36.07
N PRO A 223 -9.23 -8.94 -35.44
CA PRO A 223 -9.78 -8.89 -34.09
C PRO A 223 -8.64 -8.72 -33.09
N THR A 224 -8.66 -7.59 -32.40
CA THR A 224 -7.76 -7.29 -31.28
C THR A 224 -8.10 -8.21 -30.11
N ASN A 225 -7.20 -9.13 -29.77
CA ASN A 225 -7.27 -9.86 -28.50
C ASN A 225 -7.04 -8.86 -27.36
N GLU A 226 -8.10 -8.53 -26.64
CA GLU A 226 -8.04 -7.79 -25.37
C GLU A 226 -7.28 -8.63 -24.34
N ARG A 227 -5.99 -8.35 -24.19
CA ARG A 227 -5.28 -8.65 -22.95
C ARG A 227 -5.95 -7.81 -21.86
N LYS A 228 -6.75 -8.45 -21.02
CA LYS A 228 -7.21 -7.87 -19.74
C LYS A 228 -5.98 -7.39 -18.99
N SER A 229 -5.83 -6.07 -18.94
CA SER A 229 -4.74 -5.39 -18.27
C SER A 229 -4.91 -5.55 -16.77
N ALA A 230 -3.82 -5.76 -16.04
CA ALA A 230 -3.78 -5.78 -14.59
C ALA A 230 -4.46 -4.55 -13.94
N GLY A 231 -4.57 -3.43 -14.68
CA GLY A 231 -5.32 -2.25 -14.26
C GLY A 231 -6.83 -2.46 -14.06
N ASP A 232 -7.46 -3.43 -14.73
CA ASP A 232 -8.90 -3.72 -14.53
C ASP A 232 -9.15 -4.57 -13.27
N MET A 233 -8.16 -5.34 -12.84
CA MET A 233 -8.23 -6.10 -11.59
C MET A 233 -8.15 -5.17 -10.38
N ILE A 234 -7.26 -4.17 -10.43
CA ILE A 234 -7.12 -3.14 -9.37
C ILE A 234 -8.41 -2.32 -9.23
N LYS A 235 -9.06 -1.94 -10.35
CA LYS A 235 -10.35 -1.25 -10.32
C LYS A 235 -11.46 -2.09 -9.67
N THR A 236 -11.46 -3.40 -9.89
CA THR A 236 -12.45 -4.31 -9.32
C THR A 236 -12.26 -4.47 -7.81
N ILE A 237 -11.01 -4.53 -7.33
CA ILE A 237 -10.69 -4.61 -5.89
C ILE A 237 -11.09 -3.31 -5.17
N ILE A 238 -10.84 -2.14 -5.77
CA ILE A 238 -11.26 -0.83 -5.22
C ILE A 238 -12.80 -0.72 -5.15
N ALA A 239 -13.51 -1.20 -6.17
CA ALA A 239 -14.98 -1.19 -6.21
C ALA A 239 -15.59 -2.11 -5.12
N ILE A 240 -14.97 -3.26 -4.84
CA ILE A 240 -15.43 -4.17 -3.78
C ILE A 240 -15.20 -3.54 -2.40
N LYS A 241 -14.02 -2.95 -2.13
CA LYS A 241 -13.74 -2.28 -0.84
C LYS A 241 -14.69 -1.10 -0.57
N THR A 242 -15.02 -0.30 -1.58
CA THR A 242 -15.95 0.84 -1.42
C THR A 242 -17.38 0.41 -1.17
N MET A 243 -17.85 -0.68 -1.77
CA MET A 243 -19.18 -1.24 -1.47
C MET A 243 -19.27 -1.79 -0.03
N THR A 244 -18.22 -2.41 0.50
CA THR A 244 -18.23 -2.94 1.88
C THR A 244 -18.28 -1.82 2.91
N ILE A 245 -17.57 -0.71 2.69
CA ILE A 245 -17.59 0.47 3.58
C ILE A 245 -18.99 1.12 3.57
N LEU A 246 -19.59 1.28 2.39
CA LEU A 246 -20.96 1.80 2.28
C LEU A 246 -22.01 0.88 2.93
N SER A 247 -21.77 -0.43 2.91
CA SER A 247 -22.66 -1.41 3.55
C SER A 247 -22.58 -1.36 5.07
N LEU A 248 -21.40 -1.09 5.63
CA LEU A 248 -21.22 -0.90 7.08
C LEU A 248 -21.86 0.40 7.57
N ILE A 249 -21.81 1.47 6.78
CA ILE A 249 -22.46 2.74 7.10
C ILE A 249 -23.99 2.63 7.02
N ALA A 250 -24.54 1.76 6.17
CA ALA A 250 -25.99 1.61 6.01
C ALA A 250 -26.67 0.73 7.07
N VAL A 251 -25.90 0.08 7.97
CA VAL A 251 -26.40 -0.84 9.00
C VAL A 251 -26.31 -0.23 10.42
N LEU A 252 -25.67 0.93 10.56
CA LEU A 252 -25.67 1.76 11.77
C LEU A 252 -26.72 2.86 11.65
#